data_AF-A0AAP0HJ57-F1
#
_entry.id   AF-A0AAP0HJ57-F1
#
_cell.length_a   1.000
_cell.length_b   1.000
_cell.length_c   1.000
_cell.angle_alpha   90.00
_cell.angle_beta   90.00
_cell.angle_gamma   90.00
#
_symmetry.space_group_name_H-M   'P 1'
#
loop_
_entity.id
_entity.type
_entity.pdbx_description
1 polymer ?
#
loop_
_entity_poly.entity_id
_entity_poly.type
_entity_poly.pdbx_seq_one_letter_code
_entity_poly.pdbx_strand_id
1 'polypeptide(L)'
;MLELIKGKRLVFVGDSINRNQWESMLCLLFGAIKDPKRIYETHGRRITKEKGNYSFKFVDYKCTVEFYVTHFLVHESKGRVKQRRVPTLRLDALDKGSSRWS
;
A
#
# COMPACT_ATOMS: atom_id res chain seq x y z
N MET A 1 0.71 17.77 8.43
CA MET A 1 0.98 16.51 7.70
C MET A 1 0.83 16.67 6.18
N LEU A 2 -0.35 17.06 5.67
CA LEU A 2 -0.58 17.22 4.21
C LEU A 2 0.44 18.14 3.52
N GLU A 3 0.80 19.28 4.13
CA GLU A 3 1.86 20.15 3.59
C GLU A 3 3.24 19.48 3.54
N LEU A 4 3.57 18.57 4.47
CA LEU A 4 4.87 17.86 4.49
C LEU A 4 5.00 16.86 3.32
N ILE A 5 3.87 16.29 2.90
CA ILE A 5 3.77 15.30 1.81
C ILE A 5 3.29 15.91 0.50
N LYS A 6 3.17 17.24 0.42
CA LYS A 6 2.73 17.95 -0.79
C LYS A 6 3.64 17.62 -1.97
N GLY A 7 3.04 17.23 -3.10
CA GLY A 7 3.79 16.82 -4.30
C GLY A 7 4.51 15.47 -4.18
N LYS A 8 4.28 14.69 -3.11
CA LYS A 8 4.96 13.41 -2.85
C LYS A 8 3.98 12.24 -2.86
N ARG A 9 4.53 11.03 -2.91
CA ARG A 9 3.82 9.77 -2.71
C ARG A 9 4.15 9.25 -1.30
N LEU A 10 3.16 9.11 -0.44
CA LEU A 10 3.30 8.43 0.84
C LEU A 10 2.84 6.98 0.67
N VAL A 11 3.75 6.03 0.79
CA VAL A 11 3.49 4.63 0.46
C VAL A 11 3.62 3.75 1.71
N PHE A 12 2.58 2.97 1.98
CA PHE A 12 2.58 1.90 2.98
C PHE A 12 2.73 0.56 2.25
N VAL A 13 3.70 -0.24 2.67
CA VAL A 13 4.05 -1.51 2.03
C VAL A 13 4.12 -2.56 3.13
N GLY A 14 3.32 -3.62 3.04
CA GLY A 14 3.35 -4.66 4.07
C GLY A 14 2.11 -5.53 4.16
N ASP A 15 1.86 -6.01 5.38
CA ASP A 15 0.78 -6.92 5.73
C ASP A 15 -0.49 -6.18 6.20
N SER A 16 -1.36 -6.89 6.92
CA SER A 16 -2.60 -6.32 7.47
C SER A 16 -2.37 -5.24 8.54
N ILE A 17 -1.24 -5.25 9.25
CA ILE A 17 -0.93 -4.19 10.22
C ILE A 17 -0.60 -2.89 9.48
N ASN A 18 0.22 -2.96 8.43
CA ASN A 18 0.49 -1.79 7.60
C ASN A 18 -0.76 -1.28 6.89
N ARG A 19 -1.67 -2.18 6.49
CA ARG A 19 -2.99 -1.79 5.97
C ARG A 19 -3.78 -0.98 7.01
N ASN A 20 -3.84 -1.43 8.26
CA ASN A 20 -4.56 -0.72 9.32
C ASN A 20 -3.96 0.67 9.56
N GLN A 21 -2.63 0.77 9.55
CA GLN A 21 -1.94 2.07 9.68
C GLN A 21 -2.26 3.00 8.51
N TRP A 22 -2.26 2.47 7.28
CA TRP A 22 -2.64 3.22 6.08
C TRP A 22 -4.10 3.69 6.15
N GLU A 23 -5.06 2.83 6.52
CA GLU A 23 -6.47 3.21 6.67
C GLU A 23 -6.65 4.28 7.75
N SER A 24 -5.96 4.13 8.90
CA SER A 24 -5.97 5.13 9.98
C SER A 24 -5.42 6.49 9.51
N MET A 25 -4.28 6.49 8.82
CA MET A 25 -3.69 7.70 8.25
C MET A 25 -4.61 8.34 7.22
N LEU A 26 -5.21 7.54 6.34
CA LEU A 26 -6.14 8.04 5.31
C LEU A 26 -7.32 8.75 5.96
N CYS A 27 -7.93 8.17 7.01
CA CYS A 27 -9.01 8.80 7.78
C CYS A 27 -8.59 10.12 8.43
N LEU A 28 -7.41 10.18 9.05
CA LEU A 28 -6.87 11.41 9.66
C LEU A 28 -6.70 12.53 8.62
N LEU A 29 -6.18 12.19 7.44
CA LEU A 29 -5.96 13.15 6.36
C LEU A 29 -7.28 13.58 5.70
N PHE A 30 -8.26 12.68 5.61
CA PHE A 30 -9.59 12.97 5.08
C PHE A 30 -10.28 14.06 5.88
N GLY A 31 -10.16 14.03 7.22
CA GLY A 31 -10.74 15.04 8.11
C GLY A 31 -10.14 16.45 7.96
N ALA A 32 -8.96 16.58 7.34
CA ALA A 32 -8.31 17.86 7.09
C ALA A 32 -8.74 18.53 5.76
N ILE A 33 -9.52 17.85 4.92
CA ILE A 33 -9.97 18.36 3.62
C ILE A 33 -11.40 18.90 3.70
N LYS A 34 -11.61 20.10 3.16
CA LYS A 34 -12.93 20.77 3.16
C LYS A 34 -13.92 20.17 2.17
N ASP A 35 -13.44 19.80 0.97
CA ASP A 35 -14.26 19.19 -0.07
C ASP A 35 -13.85 17.72 -0.29
N PRO A 36 -14.63 16.74 0.18
CA PRO A 36 -14.36 15.32 0.00
C PRO A 36 -14.19 14.88 -1.45
N LYS A 37 -14.79 15.60 -2.42
CA LYS A 37 -14.66 15.28 -3.86
C LYS A 37 -13.24 15.49 -4.37
N ARG A 38 -12.40 16.21 -3.62
CA ARG A 38 -10.97 16.44 -3.89
C ARG A 38 -10.10 15.27 -3.45
N ILE A 39 -10.69 14.20 -2.94
CA ILE A 39 -10.02 12.95 -2.57
C ILE A 39 -10.69 11.80 -3.31
N TYR A 40 -9.92 10.99 -4.03
CA TYR A 40 -10.44 9.80 -4.71
C TYR A 40 -9.39 8.72 -4.88
N GLU A 41 -9.84 7.46 -5.00
CA GLU A 41 -8.98 6.34 -5.38
C GLU A 41 -8.72 6.38 -6.89
N THR A 42 -7.46 6.35 -7.28
CA THR A 42 -6.99 6.63 -8.65
C THR A 42 -7.37 5.57 -9.69
N HIS A 43 -7.70 4.35 -9.27
CA HIS A 43 -8.14 3.25 -10.12
C HIS A 43 -9.65 3.00 -10.02
N GLY A 44 -10.40 3.88 -9.34
CA GLY A 44 -11.84 3.72 -9.12
C GLY A 44 -12.20 2.54 -8.22
N ARG A 45 -11.26 2.02 -7.43
CA ARG A 45 -11.48 0.87 -6.56
C ARG A 45 -12.22 1.30 -5.29
N ARG A 46 -13.19 0.49 -4.87
CA ARG A 46 -13.78 0.58 -3.53
C ARG A 46 -12.88 -0.14 -2.55
N ILE A 47 -12.70 0.43 -1.36
CA ILE A 47 -11.99 -0.27 -0.28
C ILE A 47 -12.84 -1.47 0.14
N THR A 48 -12.33 -2.68 -0.12
CA THR A 48 -12.92 -3.94 0.35
C THR A 48 -12.00 -4.61 1.35
N LYS A 49 -12.51 -5.54 2.16
CA LYS A 49 -11.68 -6.34 3.08
C LYS A 49 -10.70 -7.27 2.33
N GLU A 50 -10.90 -7.44 1.03
CA GLU A 50 -10.09 -8.31 0.17
C GLU A 50 -8.74 -7.68 -0.22
N LYS A 51 -7.97 -8.44 -1.00
CA LYS A 51 -6.65 -8.03 -1.48
C LYS A 51 -6.80 -6.91 -2.50
N GLY A 52 -6.11 -5.80 -2.24
CA GLY A 52 -6.03 -4.70 -3.19
C GLY A 52 -4.90 -3.77 -2.83
N ASN A 53 -4.24 -3.25 -3.86
CA ASN A 53 -3.40 -2.07 -3.71
C ASN A 53 -4.28 -0.86 -3.99
N TYR A 54 -4.16 0.15 -3.14
CA TYR A 54 -4.98 1.35 -3.17
C TYR A 54 -4.09 2.57 -3.33
N SER A 55 -4.54 3.56 -4.09
CA SER A 55 -3.84 4.85 -4.19
C SER A 55 -4.87 5.97 -4.16
N PHE A 56 -4.91 6.69 -3.05
CA PHE A 56 -5.80 7.83 -2.85
C PHE A 56 -5.08 9.14 -3.16
N LYS A 57 -5.65 9.93 -4.07
CA LYS A 57 -5.09 11.21 -4.49
C LYS A 57 -5.77 12.36 -3.75
N PHE A 58 -4.96 13.21 -3.13
CA PHE A 58 -5.38 14.47 -2.51
C PHE A 58 -5.05 15.60 -3.47
N VAL A 59 -6.05 16.06 -4.23
CA VAL A 59 -5.78 16.88 -5.42
C VAL A 59 -5.22 18.26 -5.05
N ASP A 60 -5.67 18.87 -3.95
CA ASP A 60 -5.19 20.20 -3.51
C ASP A 60 -3.72 20.21 -3.11
N TYR A 61 -3.23 19.06 -2.62
CA TYR A 61 -1.84 18.89 -2.17
C TYR A 61 -0.97 18.18 -3.20
N LYS A 62 -1.55 17.78 -4.35
CA LYS A 62 -0.87 17.02 -5.40
C LYS A 62 -0.12 15.80 -4.86
N CYS A 63 -0.64 15.15 -3.83
CA CYS A 63 -0.01 14.01 -3.18
C CYS A 63 -0.89 12.77 -3.24
N THR A 64 -0.27 11.60 -3.06
CA THR A 64 -0.98 10.32 -2.95
C THR A 64 -0.65 9.63 -1.64
N VAL A 65 -1.61 8.87 -1.12
CA VAL A 65 -1.45 7.98 0.04
C VAL A 65 -1.82 6.58 -0.43
N GLU A 66 -0.82 5.70 -0.47
CA GLU A 66 -0.89 4.43 -1.18
C GLU A 66 -0.64 3.25 -0.26
N PHE A 67 -1.25 2.10 -0.58
CA PHE A 67 -1.02 0.83 0.10
C PHE A 67 -0.71 -0.28 -0.92
N TYR A 68 0.34 -1.04 -0.66
CA TYR A 68 0.75 -2.21 -1.43
C TYR A 68 0.88 -3.42 -0.52
N VAL A 69 0.15 -4.50 -0.84
CA VAL A 69 0.24 -5.74 -0.08
C VAL A 69 1.52 -6.50 -0.42
N THR A 70 2.31 -6.79 0.61
CA THR A 70 3.40 -7.76 0.57
C THR A 70 3.68 -8.22 2.01
N HIS A 71 3.32 -9.46 2.32
CA HIS A 71 3.36 -9.94 3.71
C HIS A 71 4.78 -9.97 4.29
N PHE A 72 5.79 -10.12 3.42
CA PHE A 72 7.18 -10.33 3.83
C PHE A 72 8.16 -9.35 3.20
N LEU A 73 7.70 -8.41 2.35
CA LEU A 73 8.51 -7.45 1.56
C LEU A 73 9.42 -8.09 0.49
N VAL A 74 9.82 -9.33 0.70
CA VAL A 74 10.69 -10.13 -0.16
C VAL A 74 9.90 -11.17 -0.94
N HIS A 75 10.55 -11.78 -1.92
CA HIS A 75 9.92 -12.73 -2.82
C HIS A 75 9.54 -14.04 -2.10
N GLU A 76 8.24 -14.32 -2.08
CA GLU A 76 7.70 -15.61 -1.64
C GLU A 76 7.94 -16.69 -2.71
N SER A 77 8.57 -17.78 -2.31
CA SER A 77 8.89 -18.94 -3.14
C SER A 77 8.43 -20.24 -2.50
N LYS A 78 8.60 -21.36 -3.20
CA LYS A 78 8.35 -22.71 -2.68
C LYS A 78 9.61 -23.56 -2.82
N GLY A 79 10.21 -23.93 -1.70
CA GLY A 79 11.30 -24.89 -1.63
C GLY A 79 10.79 -26.32 -1.66
N ARG A 80 11.67 -27.29 -1.99
CA ARG A 80 11.40 -28.72 -1.83
C ARG A 80 12.15 -29.25 -0.62
N VAL A 81 11.43 -29.85 0.32
CA VAL A 81 11.99 -30.60 1.45
C VAL A 81 11.43 -32.01 1.36
N LYS A 82 12.29 -32.98 1.04
CA LYS A 82 11.87 -34.35 0.66
C LYS A 82 10.85 -34.31 -0.49
N GLN A 83 9.68 -34.91 -0.32
CA GLN A 83 8.59 -34.90 -1.30
C GLN A 83 7.57 -33.77 -1.09
N ARG A 84 7.78 -32.84 -0.13
CA ARG A 84 6.84 -31.75 0.18
C ARG A 84 7.34 -30.42 -0.35
N ARG A 85 6.42 -29.60 -0.87
CA ARG A 85 6.67 -28.17 -1.14
C ARG A 85 6.43 -27.37 0.12
N VAL A 86 7.43 -26.60 0.54
CA VAL A 86 7.38 -25.76 1.75
C VAL A 86 7.48 -24.30 1.33
N PRO A 87 6.66 -23.38 1.89
CA PRO A 87 6.83 -21.95 1.68
C PRO A 87 8.22 -21.49 2.13
N THR A 88 8.90 -20.70 1.32
CA THR A 88 10.25 -20.17 1.60
C THR A 88 10.32 -18.72 1.17
N LEU A 89 11.14 -17.92 1.83
CA LEU A 89 11.39 -16.53 1.46
C LEU A 89 12.77 -16.40 0.82
N ARG A 90 12.86 -15.65 -0.28
CA ARG A 90 14.15 -15.29 -0.90
C ARG A 90 14.60 -13.93 -0.38
N LEU A 91 15.56 -13.93 0.54
CA LEU A 91 16.06 -12.70 1.18
C LEU A 91 16.89 -11.81 0.22
N ASP A 92 17.33 -12.38 -0.89
CA ASP A 92 18.11 -11.73 -1.94
C ASP A 92 17.24 -11.04 -3.01
N ALA A 93 15.93 -11.18 -2.95
CA ALA A 93 15.01 -10.66 -3.96
C ALA A 93 13.78 -9.98 -3.32
N LEU A 94 13.47 -8.76 -3.75
CA LEU A 94 12.25 -8.06 -3.34
C LEU A 94 11.00 -8.73 -3.91
N ASP A 95 9.86 -8.41 -3.30
CA ASP A 95 8.56 -8.83 -3.83
C ASP A 95 8.41 -8.50 -5.33
N LYS A 96 7.69 -9.36 -6.07
CA LYS A 96 7.49 -9.21 -7.52
C LYS A 96 6.82 -7.88 -7.89
N GLY A 97 6.04 -7.31 -6.98
CA GLY A 97 5.38 -6.01 -7.14
C GLY A 97 6.21 -4.80 -6.71
N SER A 98 7.50 -4.99 -6.37
CA SER A 98 8.38 -3.92 -5.86
C SER A 98 8.47 -2.69 -6.75
N SER A 99 8.48 -2.89 -8.07
CA SER A 99 8.51 -1.80 -9.05
C SER A 99 7.36 -0.79 -8.93
N ARG A 100 6.28 -1.13 -8.22
CA ARG A 100 5.10 -0.27 -8.05
C ARG A 100 5.26 0.73 -6.90
N TRP A 101 6.13 0.41 -5.94
CA TRP A 101 6.36 1.23 -4.74
C TRP A 101 7.80 1.71 -4.59
N SER A 102 8.71 1.26 -5.46
CA SER A 102 10.04 1.86 -5.69
C SER A 102 9.99 3.18 -6.46
#